data_AF-W2WKX9-F1
#
_entry.id   AF-W2WKX9-F1
#
_cell.length_a   1.000
_cell.length_b   1.000
_cell.length_c   1.000
_cell.angle_alpha   90.00
_cell.angle_beta   90.00
_cell.angle_gamma   90.00
#
_symmetry.space_group_name_H-M   'P 1'
#
loop_
_entity.id
_entity.type
_entity.pdbx_description
1 polymer ?
#
loop_
_entity_poly.entity_id
_entity_poly.type
_entity_poly.pdbx_seq_one_letter_code
_entity_poly.pdbx_strand_id
1 'polypeptide(L)'
;MMFKDLCDMGAVCNACNTFVRQSRKAGYTNLQAHLVRNHPGYDTVVRSCIKEKRIVSMDMFIDRHAHTTYQWMKLVVHKNCTLADVDDPTIRDAVRFDSIGSKTLKARMIAAVKLAELDMCAELKGEKYVLVFGRVRAFSGHFRRN
;
A
#
# COMPACT_ATOMS: atom_id res chain seq x y z
N MET A 1 17.75 1.36 -5.62
CA MET A 1 16.70 0.64 -6.37
C MET A 1 17.40 -0.21 -7.43
N MET A 2 17.03 -1.47 -7.64
CA MET A 2 17.78 -2.40 -8.53
C MET A 2 17.41 -2.21 -10.01
N PHE A 3 16.19 -1.74 -10.22
CA PHE A 3 15.67 -1.35 -11.52
C PHE A 3 15.20 0.11 -11.42
N LYS A 4 15.28 0.83 -12.53
CA LYS A 4 14.73 2.18 -12.72
C LYS A 4 13.62 2.13 -13.77
N ASP A 5 12.85 3.21 -13.86
CA ASP A 5 11.81 3.40 -14.88
C ASP A 5 10.81 2.24 -14.93
N LEU A 6 10.24 1.92 -13.77
CA LEU A 6 9.20 0.91 -13.61
C LEU A 6 7.95 1.33 -14.37
N CYS A 7 7.56 0.54 -15.38
CA CYS A 7 6.33 0.71 -16.13
C CYS A 7 5.56 -0.61 -16.23
N ASP A 8 4.30 -0.55 -16.65
CA ASP A 8 3.42 -1.70 -16.85
C ASP A 8 4.01 -2.81 -17.75
N MET A 9 5.00 -2.45 -18.58
CA MET A 9 5.60 -3.31 -19.59
C MET A 9 6.96 -3.86 -19.16
N GLY A 10 7.56 -3.36 -18.08
CA GLY A 10 8.90 -3.76 -17.65
C GLY A 10 9.63 -2.73 -16.80
N ALA A 11 10.93 -2.98 -16.59
CA ALA A 11 11.81 -2.09 -15.85
C ALA A 11 13.23 -2.15 -16.41
N VAL A 12 14.00 -1.07 -16.30
CA VAL A 12 15.40 -1.02 -16.76
C VAL A 12 16.32 -1.45 -15.63
N CYS A 13 17.17 -2.45 -15.87
CA CYS A 13 18.18 -2.89 -14.91
C CYS A 13 19.22 -1.79 -14.67
N ASN A 14 19.50 -1.41 -13.43
CA ASN A 14 20.50 -0.38 -13.14
C ASN A 14 21.95 -0.85 -13.33
N ALA A 15 22.20 -2.16 -13.32
CA ALA A 15 23.55 -2.71 -13.46
C ALA A 15 24.00 -2.83 -14.92
N CYS A 16 23.08 -3.19 -15.84
CA CYS A 16 23.40 -3.35 -17.27
C CYS A 16 22.61 -2.42 -18.20
N ASN A 17 21.75 -1.55 -17.67
CA ASN A 17 20.84 -0.70 -18.44
C ASN A 17 19.94 -1.48 -19.44
N THR A 18 19.77 -2.78 -19.25
CA THR A 18 18.92 -3.63 -20.08
C THR A 18 17.46 -3.48 -19.66
N PHE A 19 16.56 -3.26 -20.61
CA PHE A 19 15.12 -3.30 -20.37
C PHE A 19 14.65 -4.75 -20.18
N VAL A 20 14.04 -5.03 -19.02
CA VAL A 20 13.49 -6.35 -18.70
C VAL A 20 11.98 -6.28 -18.76
N ARG A 21 11.41 -6.97 -19.74
CA ARG A 21 9.97 -6.99 -19.99
C ARG A 21 9.24 -7.76 -18.88
N GLN A 22 8.20 -7.16 -18.34
CA GLN A 22 7.32 -7.79 -17.36
C GLN A 22 6.02 -8.26 -18.00
N SER A 23 5.60 -9.47 -17.62
CA SER A 23 4.27 -9.97 -17.91
C SER A 23 3.36 -9.61 -16.74
N ARG A 24 2.21 -8.97 -17.00
CA ARG A 24 1.21 -8.62 -15.98
C ARG A 24 0.75 -9.81 -15.13
N LYS A 25 0.93 -11.05 -15.60
CA LYS A 25 0.56 -12.29 -14.89
C LYS A 25 1.70 -12.96 -14.12
N ALA A 26 2.96 -12.59 -14.39
CA ALA A 26 4.14 -13.32 -13.89
C ALA A 26 4.80 -12.68 -12.65
N GLY A 27 4.27 -11.55 -12.16
CA GLY A 27 4.87 -10.79 -11.06
C GLY A 27 6.33 -10.39 -11.36
N TYR A 28 7.16 -10.35 -10.31
CA TYR A 28 8.57 -9.94 -10.41
C TYR A 28 9.54 -11.05 -10.83
N THR A 29 9.04 -12.25 -11.13
CA THR A 29 9.86 -13.44 -11.44
C THR A 29 10.84 -13.20 -12.59
N ASN A 30 10.42 -12.45 -13.62
CA ASN A 30 11.26 -12.15 -14.78
C ASN A 30 12.43 -11.22 -14.44
N LEU A 31 12.23 -10.28 -13.51
CA LEU A 31 13.30 -9.41 -13.03
C LEU A 31 14.32 -10.20 -12.21
N GLN A 32 13.83 -11.08 -11.36
CA GLN A 32 14.69 -11.92 -10.52
C GLN A 32 15.50 -12.92 -11.36
N ALA A 33 14.88 -13.55 -12.37
CA ALA A 33 15.58 -14.40 -13.32
C ALA A 33 16.65 -13.63 -14.11
N HIS A 34 16.38 -12.37 -14.50
CA HIS A 34 17.37 -11.52 -15.14
C HIS A 34 18.59 -11.27 -14.24
N LEU A 35 18.37 -10.94 -12.96
CA LEU A 35 19.47 -10.71 -12.00
C LEU A 35 20.31 -11.97 -11.80
N VAL A 36 19.68 -13.13 -11.59
CA VAL A 36 20.40 -14.39 -11.35
C VAL A 36 21.23 -14.81 -12.56
N ARG A 37 20.70 -14.61 -13.78
CA ARG A 37 21.39 -15.03 -15.01
C ARG A 37 22.50 -14.07 -15.44
N ASN A 38 22.27 -12.76 -15.37
CA ASN A 38 23.18 -11.76 -15.94
C ASN A 38 24.10 -11.11 -14.91
N HIS A 39 23.79 -11.27 -13.61
CA HIS A 39 24.57 -10.72 -12.51
C HIS A 39 24.84 -11.81 -11.46
N PRO A 40 25.67 -12.83 -11.77
CA PRO A 40 26.03 -13.88 -10.82
C PRO A 40 26.77 -13.27 -9.62
N GLY A 41 26.40 -13.69 -8.41
CA GLY A 41 26.91 -13.11 -7.16
C GLY A 41 26.17 -11.85 -6.70
N TYR A 42 25.12 -11.42 -7.41
CA TYR A 42 24.31 -10.27 -7.00
C TYR A 42 23.66 -10.45 -5.63
N ASP A 43 23.26 -11.67 -5.28
CA ASP A 43 22.71 -11.98 -3.96
C ASP A 43 23.69 -11.62 -2.84
N THR A 44 25.00 -11.80 -3.06
CA THR A 44 26.04 -11.44 -2.08
C THR A 44 26.17 -9.93 -1.94
N VAL A 45 26.03 -9.17 -3.04
CA VAL A 45 26.03 -7.70 -3.02
C VAL A 45 24.79 -7.18 -2.30
N VAL A 46 23.62 -7.76 -2.55
CA VAL A 46 22.38 -7.42 -1.83
C VAL A 46 22.50 -7.73 -0.35
N ARG A 47 22.98 -8.93 0.00
CA ARG A 47 23.23 -9.34 1.39
C ARG A 47 24.24 -8.43 2.08
N SER A 48 25.29 -7.99 1.37
CA SER A 48 26.29 -7.06 1.88
C SER A 48 25.71 -5.67 2.08
N CYS A 49 24.94 -5.14 1.13
CA CYS A 49 24.22 -3.87 1.27
C CYS A 49 23.22 -3.89 2.44
N ILE A 50 22.51 -5.01 2.64
CA ILE A 50 21.62 -5.23 3.79
C ILE A 50 22.44 -5.26 5.10
N LYS A 51 23.56 -5.99 5.11
CA LYS A 51 24.44 -6.17 6.28
C LYS A 51 25.19 -4.89 6.68
N GLU A 52 25.55 -4.06 5.72
CA GLU A 52 26.26 -2.79 5.90
C GLU A 52 25.36 -1.62 6.37
N LYS A 53 24.07 -1.86 6.64
CA LYS A 53 23.12 -0.83 7.15
C LYS A 53 23.13 0.48 6.34
N ARG A 54 23.42 0.44 5.03
CA ARG A 54 23.06 1.54 4.13
C ARG A 54 21.56 1.47 3.85
N ILE A 55 20.80 1.82 4.88
CA ILE A 55 19.34 1.97 4.99
C ILE A 55 18.60 1.54 3.72
N VAL A 56 18.38 0.24 3.58
CA VAL A 56 17.32 -0.25 2.70
C VAL A 56 16.03 -0.07 3.50
N SER A 57 15.48 1.14 3.50
CA SER A 57 14.18 1.38 4.12
C SER A 57 13.12 0.60 3.35
N MET A 58 12.14 0.02 4.04
CA MET A 58 11.01 -0.69 3.41
C MET A 58 10.33 0.17 2.33
N ASP A 59 10.41 1.49 2.47
CA ASP A 59 9.96 2.49 1.50
C ASP A 59 10.52 2.27 0.07
N MET A 60 11.70 1.65 -0.08
CA MET A 60 12.28 1.33 -1.40
C MET A 60 11.60 0.16 -2.11
N PHE A 61 10.83 -0.66 -1.39
CA PHE A 61 10.12 -1.82 -1.93
C PHE A 61 8.60 -1.61 -1.99
N ILE A 62 8.08 -0.56 -1.37
CA ILE A 62 6.64 -0.29 -1.34
C ILE A 62 6.25 0.41 -2.65
N ASP A 63 5.25 -0.14 -3.33
CA ASP A 63 4.63 0.50 -4.49
C ASP A 63 4.18 1.93 -4.14
N ARG A 64 4.51 2.91 -4.99
CA ARG A 64 4.21 4.33 -4.72
C ARG A 64 2.73 4.56 -4.48
N HIS A 65 1.85 3.89 -5.22
CA HIS A 65 0.41 4.02 -5.02
C HIS A 65 -0.05 3.36 -3.71
N ALA A 66 0.54 2.23 -3.33
CA ALA A 66 0.29 1.61 -2.02
C ALA A 66 0.71 2.52 -0.86
N HIS A 67 1.89 3.13 -0.95
CA HIS A 67 2.38 4.07 0.05
C HIS A 67 1.47 5.30 0.19
N THR A 68 1.14 5.96 -0.93
CA THR A 68 0.21 7.10 -0.94
C THR A 68 -1.15 6.72 -0.33
N THR A 69 -1.67 5.54 -0.67
CA THR A 69 -2.93 5.04 -0.11
C THR A 69 -2.85 4.91 1.40
N TYR A 70 -1.78 4.31 1.92
CA TYR A 70 -1.56 4.15 3.35
C TYR A 70 -1.49 5.50 4.08
N GLN A 71 -0.79 6.48 3.52
CA GLN A 71 -0.69 7.82 4.10
C GLN A 71 -2.06 8.52 4.21
N TRP A 72 -2.88 8.43 3.15
CA TRP A 72 -4.24 8.96 3.17
C TRP A 72 -5.17 8.20 4.13
N MET A 73 -5.09 6.86 4.18
CA MET A 73 -5.82 6.06 5.16
C MET A 73 -5.46 6.45 6.59
N LYS A 74 -4.18 6.69 6.87
CA LYS A 74 -3.72 7.12 8.18
C LYS A 74 -4.39 8.43 8.58
N LEU A 75 -4.49 9.39 7.66
CA LEU A 75 -5.15 10.67 7.92
C LEU A 75 -6.66 10.50 8.19
N VAL A 76 -7.37 9.78 7.32
CA VAL A 76 -8.82 9.53 7.46
C VAL A 76 -9.13 8.78 8.76
N VAL A 77 -8.41 7.70 9.04
CA VAL A 77 -8.69 6.82 10.18
C VAL A 77 -8.19 7.39 11.50
N HIS A 78 -6.99 7.97 11.56
CA HIS A 78 -6.40 8.39 12.83
C HIS A 78 -6.71 9.84 13.22
N LYS A 79 -7.09 10.69 12.25
CA LYS A 79 -7.41 12.10 12.51
C LYS A 79 -8.88 12.45 12.30
N ASN A 80 -9.74 11.44 12.10
CA ASN A 80 -11.17 11.59 11.86
C ASN A 80 -11.50 12.54 10.69
N CYS A 81 -10.60 12.62 9.70
CA CYS A 81 -10.91 13.33 8.47
C CYS A 81 -11.96 12.55 7.68
N THR A 82 -12.95 13.25 7.14
CA THR A 82 -13.97 12.66 6.28
C THR A 82 -13.39 12.33 4.91
N LEU A 83 -14.10 11.49 4.14
CA LEU A 83 -13.71 11.24 2.74
C LEU A 83 -13.86 12.49 1.86
N ALA A 84 -14.69 13.47 2.25
CA ALA A 84 -14.82 14.73 1.51
C ALA A 84 -13.54 15.58 1.64
N ASP A 85 -12.90 15.54 2.81
CA ASP A 85 -11.65 16.25 3.10
C ASP A 85 -10.48 15.80 2.21
N VAL A 86 -10.54 14.58 1.68
CA VAL A 86 -9.55 14.06 0.72
C VAL A 86 -9.61 14.82 -0.61
N ASP A 87 -10.79 15.30 -0.98
CA ASP A 87 -11.00 16.07 -2.19
C ASP A 87 -10.88 17.59 -1.99
N ASP A 88 -10.72 18.04 -0.75
CA ASP A 88 -10.56 19.46 -0.43
C ASP A 88 -9.20 19.99 -0.92
N PRO A 89 -9.17 21.09 -1.70
CA PRO A 89 -7.94 21.64 -2.24
C PRO A 89 -6.99 22.17 -1.15
N THR A 90 -7.52 22.75 -0.07
CA THR A 90 -6.72 23.27 1.04
C THR A 90 -5.98 22.15 1.75
N ILE A 91 -6.66 21.02 1.97
CA ILE A 91 -6.05 19.84 2.60
C ILE A 91 -5.03 19.22 1.66
N ARG A 92 -5.32 19.13 0.36
CA ARG A 92 -4.37 18.64 -0.64
C ARG A 92 -3.10 19.47 -0.72
N ASP A 93 -3.21 20.80 -0.64
CA ASP A 93 -2.06 21.70 -0.65
C ASP A 93 -1.27 21.62 0.66
N ALA A 94 -1.92 21.31 1.78
CA ALA A 94 -1.28 21.18 3.08
C ALA A 94 -0.54 19.84 3.28
N VAL A 95 -0.97 18.77 2.59
CA VAL A 95 -0.33 17.44 2.71
C VAL A 95 0.83 17.27 1.75
N ARG A 96 1.82 16.47 2.14
CA ARG A 96 3.03 16.19 1.34
C ARG A 96 2.89 14.96 0.42
N PHE A 97 1.74 14.30 0.44
CA PHE A 97 1.52 13.02 -0.26
C PHE A 97 0.90 13.26 -1.64
N ASP A 98 1.08 12.33 -2.57
CA ASP A 98 0.44 12.44 -3.89
C ASP A 98 -1.09 12.50 -3.77
N SER A 99 -1.73 13.23 -4.68
CA SER A 99 -3.19 13.35 -4.71
C SER A 99 -3.85 12.00 -4.98
N ILE A 100 -4.88 11.67 -4.20
CA ILE A 100 -5.79 10.55 -4.46
C ILE A 100 -7.22 11.08 -4.42
N GLY A 101 -8.10 10.59 -5.30
CA GLY A 101 -9.52 10.92 -5.22
C GLY A 101 -10.20 10.15 -4.09
N SER A 102 -11.16 10.77 -3.39
CA SER A 102 -11.92 10.14 -2.30
C SER A 102 -12.55 8.79 -2.70
N LYS A 103 -13.10 8.70 -3.92
CA LYS A 103 -13.68 7.48 -4.48
C LYS A 103 -12.66 6.35 -4.60
N THR A 104 -11.45 6.68 -5.08
CA THR A 104 -10.35 5.73 -5.21
C THR A 104 -9.83 5.30 -3.85
N LEU A 105 -9.66 6.24 -2.92
CA LEU A 105 -9.27 5.93 -1.55
C LEU A 105 -10.27 4.97 -0.90
N LYS A 106 -11.58 5.27 -1.01
CA LYS A 106 -12.65 4.42 -0.49
C LYS A 106 -12.61 3.01 -1.08
N ALA A 107 -12.42 2.88 -2.39
CA ALA A 107 -12.31 1.58 -3.04
C ALA A 107 -11.11 0.78 -2.51
N ARG A 108 -9.96 1.44 -2.33
CA ARG A 108 -8.76 0.82 -1.75
C ARG A 108 -8.93 0.45 -0.27
N MET A 109 -9.65 1.25 0.51
CA MET A 109 -10.03 0.92 1.90
C MET A 109 -10.88 -0.33 1.99
N ILE A 110 -11.90 -0.45 1.14
CA ILE A 110 -12.74 -1.65 1.09
C ILE A 110 -11.90 -2.87 0.69
N ALA A 111 -11.01 -2.74 -0.29
CA ALA A 111 -10.12 -3.83 -0.69
C ALA A 111 -9.17 -4.25 0.44
N ALA A 112 -8.60 -3.29 1.18
CA ALA A 112 -7.72 -3.56 2.32
C ALA A 112 -8.47 -4.29 3.45
N VAL A 113 -9.70 -3.89 3.76
CA VAL A 113 -10.54 -4.58 4.75
C VAL A 113 -10.81 -6.01 4.32
N LYS A 114 -11.17 -6.25 3.05
CA LYS A 114 -11.40 -7.62 2.54
C LYS A 114 -10.18 -8.52 2.69
N LEU A 115 -8.98 -7.98 2.49
CA LEU A 115 -7.74 -8.74 2.70
C LEU A 115 -7.52 -9.05 4.18
N ALA A 116 -7.70 -8.05 5.05
CA ALA A 116 -7.59 -8.23 6.49
C ALA A 116 -8.65 -9.23 7.02
N GLU A 117 -9.86 -9.24 6.47
CA GLU A 117 -10.91 -10.21 6.80
C GLU A 117 -10.48 -11.65 6.51
N LEU A 118 -9.77 -11.90 5.39
CA LEU A 118 -9.26 -13.22 5.06
C LEU A 118 -8.21 -13.69 6.08
N ASP A 119 -7.29 -12.81 6.45
CA ASP A 119 -6.26 -13.10 7.43
C ASP A 119 -6.87 -13.35 8.83
N MET A 120 -7.80 -12.49 9.25
CA MET A 120 -8.57 -12.68 10.49
C MET A 120 -9.36 -14.00 10.48
N CYS A 121 -9.99 -14.36 9.36
CA CYS A 121 -10.71 -15.64 9.25
C CYS A 121 -9.77 -16.84 9.39
N ALA A 122 -8.53 -16.74 8.90
CA ALA A 122 -7.53 -17.78 9.05
C ALA A 122 -7.08 -17.90 10.52
N GLU A 123 -6.86 -16.77 11.20
CA GLU A 123 -6.49 -16.74 12.63
C GLU A 123 -7.61 -17.25 13.55
N LEU A 124 -8.87 -16.91 13.24
CA LEU A 124 -10.03 -17.31 14.05
C LEU A 124 -10.50 -18.75 13.77
N LYS A 125 -9.89 -19.45 12.79
CA LYS A 125 -10.33 -20.78 12.40
C LYS A 125 -10.02 -21.80 13.49
N GLY A 126 -11.07 -22.30 14.14
CA GLY A 126 -10.97 -23.31 15.21
C GLY A 126 -10.97 -22.71 16.62
N GLU A 127 -10.96 -21.39 16.74
CA GLU A 127 -11.06 -20.69 18.02
C GLU A 127 -12.51 -20.51 18.47
N LYS A 128 -12.73 -20.50 19.79
CA LYS A 128 -14.04 -20.18 20.37
C LYS A 128 -14.13 -18.68 20.57
N TYR A 129 -15.04 -18.03 19.86
CA TYR A 129 -15.31 -16.60 20.03
C TYR A 129 -16.75 -16.34 20.49
N VAL A 130 -16.97 -15.20 21.13
CA VAL A 130 -18.29 -14.73 21.57
C VAL A 130 -18.61 -13.45 20.81
N LEU A 131 -19.81 -13.38 20.22
CA LEU A 131 -20.31 -12.17 19.59
C LEU A 131 -20.94 -11.26 20.64
N VAL A 132 -20.38 -10.06 20.84
CA VAL A 132 -20.95 -9.04 21.72
C VAL A 132 -21.64 -7.99 20.85
N PHE A 133 -22.96 -7.93 20.92
CA PHE A 133 -23.76 -6.93 20.22
C PHE A 133 -23.93 -5.67 21.10
N GLY A 134 -23.24 -4.59 20.74
CA GLY A 134 -23.47 -3.27 21.34
C GLY A 134 -24.71 -2.60 20.76
N ARG A 135 -25.72 -2.30 21.59
CA ARG A 135 -26.90 -1.53 21.16
C ARG A 135 -26.60 -0.03 21.19
N VAL A 136 -26.57 0.62 20.02
CA VAL A 136 -26.51 2.09 19.91
C VAL A 136 -27.90 2.62 19.58
N ARG A 137 -28.44 3.54 20.41
CA ARG A 137 -29.63 4.34 20.06
C ARG A 137 -29.16 5.71 19.61
N ALA A 138 -29.25 5.98 18.31
CA ALA A 138 -29.04 7.33 17.77
C ALA A 138 -30.36 8.11 17.88
N PHE A 139 -30.47 9.00 18.87
CA PHE A 139 -31.53 10.01 18.91
C PHE A 139 -31.08 11.23 18.10
N SER A 140 -31.46 11.30 16.82
CA SER A 140 -31.43 12.56 16.08
C SER A 140 -32.73 13.31 16.36
N GLY A 141 -32.82 13.95 17.53
CA GLY A 141 -33.96 14.79 17.89
C GLY A 141 -33.96 16.08 17.09
N HIS A 142 -34.88 16.20 16.13
CA HIS A 142 -35.21 17.49 15.52
C HIS A 142 -36.12 18.24 16.50
N PHE A 143 -35.54 19.14 17.30
CA PHE A 143 -36.29 19.99 18.22
C PHE A 143 -37.03 21.07 17.41
N ARG A 144 -38.26 20.78 16.95
CA ARG A 144 -39.19 21.83 16.51
C ARG A 144 -39.62 22.62 17.76
N ARG A 145 -39.12 23.84 17.88
CA ARG A 145 -39.74 24.85 18.75
C ARG A 145 -41.11 25.18 18.15
N ASN A 146 -42.17 24.95 18.92
CA ASN A 146 -43.45 25.65 18.75
C ASN A 146 -43.27 27.10 19.20
#